data_AF-A0A7J0CWJ0-F1
#
_entry.id   AF-A0A7J0CWJ0-F1
#
_cell.length_a   1.000
_cell.length_b   1.000
_cell.length_c   1.000
_cell.angle_alpha   90.00
_cell.angle_beta   90.00
_cell.angle_gamma   90.00
#
_symmetry.space_group_name_H-M   'P 1'
#
loop_
_entity.id
_entity.type
_entity.pdbx_description
1 polymer ?
#
loop_
_entity_poly.entity_id
_entity_poly.type
_entity_poly.pdbx_seq_one_letter_code
_entity_poly.pdbx_strand_id
1 'polypeptide(L)'
;MTSQDSPATSASPATGHGARSQREAMLAGELYLADDPEIAADALRSALLNETFNATSAGAPEARRAALAELLGEVGEGTEIRPPLRVDYGHRITVGPRTFVNFGAVFLDVARITIGADVQMGPNVQLLTPTHPIDPEPRRAKWEAAQPITIGDNVWLGGGVIVCPG
;
A
#
# COMPACT_ATOMS: atom_id res chain seq x y z
N MET A 1 38.53 -36.66 24.32
CA MET A 1 37.35 -37.54 24.32
C MET A 1 36.26 -36.83 25.10
N THR A 2 35.18 -36.30 24.55
CA THR A 2 34.68 -36.09 23.18
C THR A 2 33.53 -35.12 23.40
N SER A 3 33.59 -33.94 22.78
CA SER A 3 32.46 -33.05 22.60
C SER A 3 31.33 -33.82 21.90
N GLN A 4 30.08 -33.67 22.36
CA GLN A 4 28.92 -34.02 21.53
C GLN A 4 27.90 -32.89 21.62
N ASP A 5 27.83 -32.21 20.48
CA ASP A 5 26.84 -31.23 20.08
C ASP A 5 25.43 -31.80 20.08
N SER A 6 24.48 -30.93 20.40
CA SER A 6 23.06 -31.07 20.16
C SER A 6 22.75 -31.35 18.68
N PRO A 7 21.67 -32.09 18.37
CA PRO A 7 20.90 -31.83 17.17
C PRO A 7 19.69 -30.97 17.55
N ALA A 8 19.74 -29.69 17.14
CA ALA A 8 18.52 -28.90 16.98
C ALA A 8 17.70 -29.54 15.85
N THR A 9 16.57 -30.16 16.19
CA THR A 9 15.58 -30.59 15.21
C THR A 9 14.92 -29.36 14.58
N SER A 10 15.41 -28.96 13.40
CA SER A 10 14.69 -28.08 12.49
C SER A 10 13.53 -28.87 11.86
N ALA A 11 12.37 -28.80 12.51
CA ALA A 11 11.13 -29.23 11.87
C ALA A 11 10.73 -28.17 10.85
N SER A 12 11.10 -28.40 9.59
CA SER A 12 10.54 -27.68 8.44
C SER A 12 9.04 -27.98 8.38
N PRO A 13 8.12 -26.99 8.36
CA PRO A 13 6.71 -27.29 8.23
C PRO A 13 6.44 -27.86 6.84
N ALA A 14 5.60 -28.89 6.84
CA ALA A 14 5.26 -29.73 5.72
C ALA A 14 4.64 -28.97 4.53
N THR A 15 5.07 -29.34 3.34
CA THR A 15 4.47 -29.02 2.04
C THR A 15 3.13 -29.74 1.89
N GLY A 16 2.02 -29.01 1.83
CA GLY A 16 0.67 -29.63 1.85
C GLY A 16 -0.54 -28.72 1.62
N HIS A 17 -0.41 -27.71 0.78
CA HIS A 17 -1.49 -27.01 0.05
C HIS A 17 -0.80 -26.43 -1.19
N GLY A 18 -1.44 -26.41 -2.37
CA GLY A 18 -0.81 -25.84 -3.57
C GLY A 18 -0.16 -24.49 -3.22
N ALA A 19 1.16 -24.39 -3.41
CA ALA A 19 1.91 -23.26 -2.91
C ALA A 19 1.31 -21.98 -3.49
N ARG A 20 0.77 -21.11 -2.61
CA ARG A 20 0.21 -19.82 -3.03
C ARG A 20 1.26 -19.05 -3.82
N SER A 21 0.83 -18.30 -4.83
CA SER A 21 1.72 -17.37 -5.52
C SER A 21 2.16 -16.25 -4.57
N GLN A 22 3.26 -15.55 -4.90
CA GLN A 22 3.71 -14.40 -4.09
C GLN A 22 2.62 -13.33 -4.03
N ARG A 23 1.89 -13.13 -5.14
CA ARG A 23 0.76 -12.21 -5.17
C ARG A 23 -0.39 -12.65 -4.28
N GLU A 24 -0.73 -13.93 -4.25
CA GLU A 24 -1.77 -14.45 -3.34
C GLU A 24 -1.37 -14.25 -1.87
N ALA A 25 -0.09 -14.47 -1.53
CA ALA A 25 0.44 -14.19 -0.20
C ALA A 25 0.39 -12.68 0.14
N MET A 26 0.82 -11.81 -0.78
CA MET A 26 0.73 -10.35 -0.65
C MET A 26 -0.71 -9.89 -0.38
N LEU A 27 -1.67 -10.38 -1.17
CA LEU A 27 -3.08 -10.01 -1.03
C LEU A 27 -3.68 -10.50 0.29
N ALA A 28 -3.18 -11.61 0.83
CA ALA A 28 -3.54 -12.14 2.13
C ALA A 28 -2.84 -11.42 3.31
N GLY A 29 -1.89 -10.52 3.05
CA GLY A 29 -1.06 -9.87 4.07
C GLY A 29 0.01 -10.78 4.68
N GLU A 30 0.27 -11.93 4.05
CA GLU A 30 1.30 -12.89 4.47
C GLU A 30 2.67 -12.49 3.92
N LEU A 31 3.74 -13.16 4.38
CA LEU A 31 5.09 -12.91 3.87
C LEU A 31 5.19 -13.28 2.38
N TYR A 32 5.67 -12.34 1.58
CA TYR A 32 5.90 -12.51 0.15
C TYR A 32 7.21 -11.84 -0.31
N LEU A 33 7.62 -12.14 -1.55
CA LEU A 33 8.73 -11.50 -2.26
C LEU A 33 8.18 -10.62 -3.39
N ALA A 34 8.51 -9.32 -3.36
CA ALA A 34 7.96 -8.32 -4.26
C ALA A 34 8.53 -8.36 -5.70
N ASP A 35 9.61 -9.10 -5.93
CA ASP A 35 10.22 -9.25 -7.26
C ASP A 35 9.50 -10.29 -8.13
N ASP A 36 8.38 -10.85 -7.64
CA ASP A 36 7.45 -11.63 -8.43
C ASP A 36 7.00 -10.84 -9.69
N PRO A 37 7.03 -11.45 -10.89
CA PRO A 37 6.70 -10.76 -12.13
C PRO A 37 5.30 -10.15 -12.18
N GLU A 38 4.30 -10.77 -11.53
CA GLU A 38 2.93 -10.25 -11.51
C GLU A 38 2.84 -9.00 -10.63
N ILE A 39 3.51 -9.03 -9.47
CA ILE A 39 3.61 -7.89 -8.55
C ILE A 39 4.35 -6.73 -9.24
N ALA A 40 5.49 -7.01 -9.87
CA ALA A 40 6.29 -6.02 -10.57
C ALA A 40 5.53 -5.37 -11.75
N ALA A 41 4.74 -6.15 -12.49
CA ALA A 41 3.91 -5.63 -13.56
C ALA A 41 2.80 -4.69 -13.06
N ASP A 42 2.17 -5.00 -11.91
CA ASP A 42 1.16 -4.14 -11.31
C ASP A 42 1.76 -2.85 -10.73
N ALA A 43 2.94 -2.94 -10.10
CA ALA A 43 3.69 -1.77 -9.64
C ALA A 43 4.07 -0.85 -10.82
N LEU A 44 4.49 -1.41 -11.96
CA LEU A 44 4.79 -0.62 -13.16
C LEU A 44 3.53 0.06 -13.72
N ARG A 45 2.40 -0.66 -13.79
CA ARG A 45 1.11 -0.09 -14.22
C ARG A 45 0.74 1.11 -13.33
N SER A 46 0.83 0.93 -12.02
CA SER A 46 0.57 1.98 -11.03
C SER A 46 1.49 3.18 -11.20
N ALA A 47 2.81 2.96 -11.39
CA ALA A 47 3.78 4.04 -11.58
C ALA A 47 3.42 4.93 -12.78
N LEU A 48 3.06 4.34 -13.92
CA LEU A 48 2.66 5.07 -15.14
C LEU A 48 1.38 5.88 -14.94
N LEU A 49 0.39 5.31 -14.24
CA LEU A 49 -0.85 6.01 -13.90
C LEU A 49 -0.61 7.13 -12.88
N ASN A 50 0.29 6.90 -11.93
CA ASN A 50 0.67 7.88 -10.93
C ASN A 50 1.39 9.08 -11.56
N GLU A 51 2.28 8.84 -12.52
CA GLU A 51 2.90 9.88 -13.37
C GLU A 51 1.82 10.69 -14.11
N THR A 52 0.87 10.00 -14.73
CA THR A 52 -0.24 10.63 -15.48
C THR A 52 -1.06 11.55 -14.57
N PHE A 53 -1.48 11.07 -13.39
CA PHE A 53 -2.21 11.89 -12.42
C PHE A 53 -1.39 13.09 -11.94
N ASN A 54 -0.12 12.88 -11.59
CA ASN A 54 0.75 13.92 -11.06
C ASN A 54 1.09 15.01 -12.08
N ALA A 55 1.02 14.71 -13.38
CA ALA A 55 1.20 15.68 -14.46
C ALA A 55 -0.06 16.50 -14.79
N THR A 56 -1.21 16.24 -14.14
CA THR A 56 -2.46 16.95 -14.46
C THR A 56 -2.45 18.42 -14.04
N SER A 57 -2.84 19.30 -14.97
CA SER A 57 -2.96 20.74 -14.70
C SER A 57 -4.04 21.04 -13.67
N ALA A 58 -3.78 22.01 -12.79
CA ALA A 58 -4.80 22.55 -11.88
C ALA A 58 -5.98 23.21 -12.61
N GLY A 59 -5.78 23.63 -13.87
CA GLY A 59 -6.85 24.18 -14.72
C GLY A 59 -7.71 23.12 -15.42
N ALA A 60 -7.49 21.82 -15.18
CA ALA A 60 -8.20 20.73 -15.84
C ALA A 60 -8.77 19.72 -14.82
N PRO A 61 -9.75 20.12 -14.00
CA PRO A 61 -10.28 19.29 -12.90
C PRO A 61 -10.89 17.95 -13.38
N GLU A 62 -11.55 17.93 -14.54
CA GLU A 62 -12.13 16.71 -15.11
C GLU A 62 -11.05 15.70 -15.52
N ALA A 63 -9.97 16.17 -16.15
CA ALA A 63 -8.84 15.32 -16.52
C ALA A 63 -8.13 14.75 -15.28
N ARG A 64 -8.00 15.58 -14.22
CA ARG A 64 -7.50 15.13 -12.92
C ARG A 64 -8.37 14.06 -12.31
N ARG A 65 -9.69 14.24 -12.31
CA ARG A 65 -10.62 13.26 -11.77
C ARG A 65 -10.60 11.96 -12.56
N ALA A 66 -10.52 12.02 -13.89
CA ALA A 66 -10.40 10.83 -14.74
C ALA A 66 -9.11 10.05 -14.45
N ALA A 67 -7.96 10.73 -14.38
CA ALA A 67 -6.68 10.08 -14.05
C ALA A 67 -6.68 9.46 -12.65
N LEU A 68 -7.32 10.11 -11.67
CA LEU A 68 -7.44 9.57 -10.31
C LEU A 68 -8.35 8.34 -10.25
N ALA A 69 -9.44 8.31 -11.01
CA ALA A 69 -10.35 7.17 -11.11
C ALA A 69 -9.73 5.97 -11.84
N GLU A 70 -8.74 6.19 -12.72
CA GLU A 70 -7.96 5.12 -13.35
C GLU A 70 -6.86 4.58 -12.42
N LEU A 71 -6.25 5.47 -11.62
CA LEU A 71 -5.20 5.12 -10.66
C LEU A 71 -5.73 4.36 -9.44
N LEU A 72 -6.82 4.85 -8.82
CA LEU A 72 -7.33 4.36 -7.54
C LEU A 72 -8.48 3.36 -7.72
N GLY A 73 -8.74 2.57 -6.67
CA GLY A 73 -9.82 1.58 -6.69
C GLY A 73 -11.21 2.22 -6.65
N GLU A 74 -11.39 3.25 -5.81
CA GLU A 74 -12.64 4.01 -5.73
C GLU A 74 -12.37 5.47 -5.32
N VAL A 75 -13.08 6.39 -5.98
CA VAL A 75 -13.02 7.83 -5.69
C VAL A 75 -14.44 8.39 -5.59
N GLY A 76 -14.85 8.68 -4.36
CA GLY A 76 -16.14 9.26 -4.05
C GLY A 76 -16.41 10.59 -4.75
N GLU A 77 -17.70 10.92 -4.85
CA GLU A 77 -18.16 12.19 -5.38
C GLU A 77 -17.69 13.36 -4.50
N GLY A 78 -17.29 14.48 -5.12
CA GLY A 78 -16.82 15.67 -4.40
C GLY A 78 -15.45 15.52 -3.73
N THR A 79 -14.75 14.40 -3.94
CA THR A 79 -13.40 14.18 -3.41
C THR A 79 -12.35 14.92 -4.25
N GLU A 80 -11.42 15.60 -3.56
CA GLU A 80 -10.28 16.29 -4.17
C GLU A 80 -8.98 15.73 -3.58
N ILE A 81 -8.09 15.25 -4.46
CA ILE A 81 -6.72 14.87 -4.10
C ILE A 81 -5.78 15.75 -4.89
N ARG A 82 -4.86 16.41 -4.21
CA ARG A 82 -3.91 17.32 -4.84
C ARG A 82 -2.60 16.61 -5.19
N PRO A 83 -2.12 16.71 -6.44
CA PRO A 83 -0.82 16.15 -6.80
C PRO A 83 0.33 16.94 -6.12
N PRO A 84 1.46 16.29 -5.78
CA PRO A 84 1.72 14.89 -6.06
C PRO A 84 1.07 13.96 -5.03
N LEU A 85 0.52 12.85 -5.52
CA LEU A 85 0.16 11.65 -4.77
C LEU A 85 1.16 10.55 -5.14
N ARG A 86 1.61 9.73 -4.19
CA ARG A 86 2.43 8.54 -4.46
C ARG A 86 1.75 7.30 -3.87
N VAL A 87 1.72 6.21 -4.63
CA VAL A 87 1.09 4.94 -4.26
C VAL A 87 1.92 3.77 -4.75
N ASP A 88 1.73 2.57 -4.18
CA ASP A 88 2.40 1.36 -4.68
C ASP A 88 1.64 0.81 -5.89
N TYR A 89 0.35 0.50 -5.71
CA TYR A 89 -0.51 -0.12 -6.73
C TYR A 89 -1.72 0.75 -7.11
N GLY A 90 -2.13 1.65 -6.21
CA GLY A 90 -3.24 2.59 -6.37
C GLY A 90 -4.63 1.94 -6.24
N HIS A 91 -4.87 0.84 -6.96
CA HIS A 91 -6.18 0.19 -7.06
C HIS A 91 -6.70 -0.41 -5.74
N ARG A 92 -5.86 -0.49 -4.70
CA ARG A 92 -6.26 -0.98 -3.38
C ARG A 92 -6.61 0.13 -2.40
N ILE A 93 -6.64 1.36 -2.88
CA ILE A 93 -7.05 2.54 -2.14
C ILE A 93 -8.50 2.88 -2.52
N THR A 94 -9.33 3.04 -1.50
CA THR A 94 -10.72 3.48 -1.64
C THR A 94 -10.90 4.78 -0.85
N VAL A 95 -11.47 5.80 -1.49
CA VAL A 95 -11.66 7.13 -0.89
C VAL A 95 -13.13 7.50 -0.95
N GLY A 96 -13.75 7.67 0.21
CA GLY A 96 -15.14 8.09 0.36
C GLY A 96 -15.40 9.51 -0.17
N PRO A 97 -16.69 9.89 -0.32
CA PRO A 97 -17.09 11.17 -0.89
C PRO A 97 -16.72 12.36 0.00
N ARG A 98 -16.61 13.54 -0.63
CA ARG A 98 -16.31 14.83 0.02
C ARG A 98 -15.01 14.83 0.84
N THR A 99 -14.09 13.93 0.51
CA THR A 99 -12.79 13.84 1.16
C THR A 99 -11.79 14.77 0.49
N PHE A 100 -10.96 15.43 1.29
CA PHE A 100 -9.90 16.32 0.82
C PHE A 100 -8.53 15.80 1.25
N VAL A 101 -7.64 15.58 0.27
CA VAL A 101 -6.25 15.20 0.50
C VAL A 101 -5.33 16.25 -0.08
N ASN A 102 -4.55 16.88 0.79
CA ASN A 102 -3.65 17.95 0.42
C ASN A 102 -2.33 17.41 -0.20
N PHE A 103 -1.47 18.32 -0.62
CA PHE A 103 -0.25 18.03 -1.38
C PHE A 103 0.68 17.03 -0.69
N GLY A 104 1.35 16.19 -1.50
CA GLY A 104 2.48 15.37 -1.05
C GLY A 104 2.08 14.10 -0.32
N ALA A 105 0.84 13.64 -0.46
CA ALA A 105 0.37 12.41 0.16
C ALA A 105 1.13 11.17 -0.35
N VAL A 106 1.40 10.22 0.55
CA VAL A 106 2.02 8.92 0.23
C VAL A 106 1.17 7.79 0.82
N PHE A 107 0.50 7.01 -0.03
CA PHE A 107 -0.39 5.92 0.39
C PHE A 107 0.15 4.59 -0.17
N LEU A 108 0.94 3.89 0.63
CA LEU A 108 1.57 2.62 0.25
C LEU A 108 0.57 1.48 0.46
N ASP A 109 -0.06 1.00 -0.62
CA ASP A 109 -1.23 0.12 -0.62
C ASP A 109 -0.91 -1.36 -0.92
N VAL A 110 0.21 -1.88 -0.39
CA VAL A 110 0.46 -3.33 -0.30
C VAL A 110 -0.63 -4.06 0.49
N ALA A 111 -1.32 -3.42 1.42
CA ALA A 111 -2.63 -3.85 1.90
C ALA A 111 -3.69 -2.80 1.55
N ARG A 112 -4.97 -3.15 1.74
CA ARG A 112 -6.08 -2.23 1.47
C ARG A 112 -5.95 -0.97 2.35
N ILE A 113 -6.14 0.19 1.73
CA ILE A 113 -6.34 1.46 2.41
C ILE A 113 -7.78 1.90 2.17
N THR A 114 -8.54 2.09 3.23
CA THR A 114 -9.91 2.60 3.17
C THR A 114 -9.98 3.94 3.88
N ILE A 115 -10.40 4.96 3.15
CA ILE A 115 -10.62 6.31 3.65
C ILE A 115 -12.11 6.60 3.56
N GLY A 116 -12.73 6.97 4.68
CA GLY A 116 -14.16 7.26 4.77
C GLY A 116 -14.60 8.54 4.05
N ALA A 117 -15.84 8.94 4.31
CA ALA A 117 -16.43 10.18 3.83
C ALA A 117 -16.01 11.38 4.68
N ASP A 118 -16.01 12.57 4.08
CA ASP A 118 -15.75 13.85 4.77
C ASP A 118 -14.39 13.89 5.51
N VAL A 119 -13.41 13.09 5.07
CA VAL A 119 -12.07 13.06 5.66
C VAL A 119 -11.27 14.26 5.17
N GLN A 120 -10.50 14.89 6.06
CA GLN A 120 -9.57 15.95 5.70
C GLN A 120 -8.14 15.53 6.06
N MET A 121 -7.23 15.61 5.09
CA MET A 121 -5.81 15.31 5.29
C MET A 121 -4.96 16.53 4.94
N GLY A 122 -4.14 16.97 5.89
CA GLY A 122 -3.13 18.00 5.69
C GLY A 122 -2.03 17.59 4.70
N PRO A 123 -1.09 18.48 4.39
CA PRO A 123 -0.01 18.17 3.45
C PRO A 123 0.93 17.10 4.03
N ASN A 124 1.51 16.29 3.16
CA ASN A 124 2.49 15.25 3.49
C ASN A 124 1.99 14.18 4.48
N VAL A 125 0.69 13.88 4.49
CA VAL A 125 0.15 12.72 5.22
C VAL A 125 0.60 11.42 4.52
N GLN A 126 0.96 10.43 5.34
CA GLN A 126 1.41 9.12 4.85
C GLN A 126 0.58 8.01 5.49
N LEU A 127 0.09 7.08 4.66
CA LEU A 127 -0.61 5.87 5.07
C LEU A 127 0.22 4.68 4.60
N LEU A 128 0.83 3.96 5.54
CA LEU A 128 1.87 2.99 5.24
C LEU A 128 1.42 1.60 5.68
N THR A 129 0.90 0.80 4.76
CA THR A 129 0.51 -0.59 5.04
C THR A 129 1.65 -1.62 5.09
N PRO A 130 2.82 -1.43 4.42
CA PRO A 130 3.89 -2.44 4.44
C PRO A 130 4.53 -2.65 5.80
N THR A 131 4.89 -3.89 6.08
CA THR A 131 5.68 -4.34 7.23
C THR A 131 6.87 -5.17 6.76
N HIS A 132 7.94 -5.14 7.53
CA HIS A 132 9.09 -6.02 7.30
C HIS A 132 9.38 -6.86 8.56
N PRO A 133 9.92 -8.08 8.38
CA PRO A 133 10.43 -8.86 9.50
C PRO A 133 11.42 -8.03 10.34
N ILE A 134 11.25 -8.09 11.66
CA ILE A 134 12.19 -7.46 12.61
C ILE A 134 13.55 -8.16 12.52
N ASP A 135 13.53 -9.48 12.42
CA ASP A 135 14.74 -10.30 12.28
C ASP A 135 15.49 -9.94 10.98
N PRO A 136 16.82 -9.74 11.07
CA PRO A 136 17.60 -9.23 9.95
C PRO A 136 17.75 -10.22 8.80
N GLU A 137 17.72 -11.53 9.06
CA GLU A 137 17.86 -12.56 8.02
C GLU A 137 16.69 -12.59 7.04
N PRO A 138 15.42 -12.77 7.46
CA PRO A 138 14.28 -12.73 6.54
C PRO A 138 14.13 -11.35 5.87
N ARG A 139 14.42 -10.25 6.57
CA ARG A 139 14.42 -8.91 5.96
C ARG A 139 15.51 -8.72 4.91
N ARG A 140 16.70 -9.30 5.11
CA ARG A 140 17.78 -9.30 4.10
C ARG A 140 17.37 -10.08 2.86
N ALA A 141 16.64 -11.17 3.05
CA ALA A 141 16.03 -11.95 1.98
C ALA A 141 14.81 -11.26 1.32
N LYS A 142 14.51 -10.00 1.67
CA LYS A 142 13.48 -9.14 1.07
C LYS A 142 12.04 -9.58 1.31
N TRP A 143 11.81 -10.43 2.30
CA TRP A 143 10.46 -10.75 2.73
C TRP A 143 9.77 -9.50 3.29
N GLU A 144 8.53 -9.30 2.89
CA GLU A 144 7.64 -8.25 3.38
C GLU A 144 6.22 -8.79 3.52
N ALA A 145 5.42 -8.10 4.33
CA ALA A 145 4.01 -8.38 4.56
C ALA A 145 3.27 -7.05 4.68
N ALA A 146 1.96 -7.03 4.88
CA ALA A 146 1.24 -5.78 5.07
C ALA A 146 -0.02 -5.92 5.92
N GLN A 147 -0.40 -4.82 6.57
CA GLN A 147 -1.65 -4.73 7.34
C GLN A 147 -2.49 -3.57 6.82
N PRO A 148 -3.82 -3.77 6.65
CA PRO A 148 -4.68 -2.75 6.08
C PRO A 148 -4.82 -1.54 7.02
N ILE A 149 -5.09 -0.37 6.44
CA ILE A 149 -5.39 0.86 7.18
C ILE A 149 -6.83 1.27 6.90
N THR A 150 -7.57 1.65 7.94
CA THR A 150 -8.91 2.24 7.83
C THR A 150 -8.95 3.59 8.52
N ILE A 151 -9.20 4.65 7.74
CA ILE A 151 -9.54 5.98 8.25
C ILE A 151 -11.06 6.11 8.20
N GLY A 152 -11.69 6.27 9.38
CA GLY A 152 -13.13 6.43 9.48
C GLY A 152 -13.65 7.77 8.93
N ASP A 153 -14.97 7.90 8.87
CA ASP A 153 -15.63 9.11 8.40
C ASP A 153 -15.32 10.34 9.27
N ASN A 154 -15.28 11.52 8.65
CA ASN A 154 -15.14 12.83 9.31
C ASN A 154 -13.87 12.96 10.18
N VAL A 155 -12.84 12.18 9.88
CA VAL A 155 -11.51 12.28 10.51
C VAL A 155 -10.73 13.46 9.92
N TRP A 156 -9.98 14.15 10.77
CA TRP A 156 -8.98 15.12 10.34
C TRP A 156 -7.56 14.67 10.73
N LEU A 157 -6.69 14.52 9.74
CA LEU A 157 -5.26 14.30 9.92
C LEU A 157 -4.51 15.60 9.62
N GLY A 158 -3.72 16.06 10.60
CA GLY A 158 -2.84 17.22 10.42
C GLY A 158 -1.73 16.97 9.38
N GLY A 159 -1.00 18.02 9.01
CA GLY A 159 0.12 17.89 8.08
C GLY A 159 1.26 17.05 8.67
N GLY A 160 1.86 16.17 7.86
CA GLY A 160 2.97 15.32 8.24
C GLY A 160 2.62 14.09 9.09
N VAL A 161 1.33 13.79 9.30
CA VAL A 161 0.90 12.58 10.01
C VAL A 161 1.35 11.33 9.25
N ILE A 162 1.84 10.34 9.99
CA ILE A 162 2.14 9.01 9.49
C ILE A 162 1.23 8.02 10.22
N VAL A 163 0.46 7.25 9.46
CA VAL A 163 -0.34 6.12 9.96
C VAL A 163 0.40 4.84 9.60
N CYS A 164 0.79 4.08 10.63
CA CYS A 164 1.50 2.82 10.52
C CYS A 164 0.56 1.66 10.14
N PRO A 165 1.10 0.48 9.80
CA PRO A 165 0.28 -0.69 9.45
C PRO A 165 -0.66 -1.11 10.60
N GLY A 166 -1.90 -1.47 10.26
CA GLY A 166 -2.94 -1.96 11.19
C GLY A 166 -3.78 -0.89 11.85
#